data_AF-A0A8C2MSI6-F1
#
_entry.id   AF-A0A8C2MSI6-F1
#
_cell.length_a   1.000
_cell.length_b   1.000
_cell.length_c   1.000
_cell.angle_alpha   90.00
_cell.angle_beta   90.00
_cell.angle_gamma   90.00
#
_symmetry.space_group_name_H-M   'P 1'
#
loop_
_entity.id
_entity.type
_entity.pdbx_description
1 polymer ?
#
loop_
_entity_poly.entity_id
_entity_poly.type
_entity_poly.pdbx_seq_one_letter_code
_entity_poly.pdbx_strand_id
1 'polypeptide(L)'
;MDRRNDYGYRMPTFQSKHPNGEERTGSNYRRIPWGRRPPPPRDVAILQERANKLVKYLLVKDQTKIPIKRSDMLKDVIQEYDEYFPEIIERASYALEKMFRVNLKEIDKQSSLYILISTQESSAGILGTTKDTPKLGLLMVILSVIFMNGNKASEAVIWEVLRKLGLRPGVRHSLFGEVRKLITDEFVKQKYLEYKRVPNSRPPEYEFFWGLRSYHETSKMKVLKFACKVQKKDPKDWAAQYREAVEMDVQAAAVAVAEAEARAEARAQMGIGEEPMCSFGICPHS
;
A
#
# COMPACT_ATOMS: atom_id res chain seq x y z
N MET A 1 -75.69 -22.93 -14.72
CA MET A 1 -74.29 -23.39 -14.58
C MET A 1 -73.59 -22.33 -13.76
N ASP A 2 -73.08 -22.54 -12.57
CA ASP A 2 -73.05 -23.67 -11.66
C ASP A 2 -72.78 -23.04 -10.27
N ARG A 3 -73.46 -23.54 -9.23
CA ARG A 3 -73.05 -23.75 -7.82
C ARG A 3 -71.92 -22.88 -7.23
N ARG A 4 -71.90 -22.51 -5.94
CA ARG A 4 -72.67 -22.73 -4.69
C ARG A 4 -71.96 -21.80 -3.69
N ASN A 5 -72.67 -20.93 -2.98
CA ASN A 5 -73.07 -21.08 -1.57
C ASN A 5 -71.91 -21.34 -0.59
N ASP A 6 -71.83 -20.78 0.61
CA ASP A 6 -72.62 -19.84 1.42
C ASP A 6 -71.89 -19.84 2.80
N TYR A 7 -72.35 -18.99 3.72
CA TYR A 7 -72.16 -19.03 5.17
C TYR A 7 -70.97 -18.24 5.72
N GLY A 8 -71.28 -17.01 6.14
CA GLY A 8 -70.51 -16.31 7.17
C GLY A 8 -70.74 -16.88 8.56
N TYR A 9 -69.97 -16.41 9.55
CA TYR A 9 -70.42 -16.25 10.93
C TYR A 9 -69.50 -15.31 11.71
N ARG A 10 -70.15 -14.58 12.61
CA ARG A 10 -69.67 -13.60 13.59
C ARG A 10 -68.90 -14.27 14.74
N MET A 11 -67.94 -13.53 15.29
CA MET A 11 -67.11 -13.80 16.48
C MET A 11 -67.89 -14.24 17.74
N PRO A 12 -67.21 -14.97 18.65
CA PRO A 12 -67.29 -14.66 20.08
C PRO A 12 -65.91 -14.61 20.78
N THR A 13 -65.81 -13.73 21.77
CA THR A 13 -64.69 -13.48 22.70
C THR A 13 -64.63 -14.49 23.85
N PHE A 14 -63.43 -14.90 24.29
CA PHE A 14 -63.15 -15.15 25.72
C PHE A 14 -61.64 -15.08 26.07
N GLN A 15 -61.38 -14.75 27.34
CA GLN A 15 -60.18 -14.16 27.94
C GLN A 15 -59.00 -15.11 28.32
N SER A 16 -57.84 -14.44 28.52
CA SER A 16 -56.82 -14.61 29.58
C SER A 16 -55.75 -15.71 29.44
N LYS A 17 -54.50 -15.27 29.33
CA LYS A 17 -53.47 -15.42 30.40
C LYS A 17 -52.18 -14.69 29.99
N HIS A 18 -51.76 -13.71 30.78
CA HIS A 18 -50.34 -13.37 30.90
C HIS A 18 -49.61 -14.53 31.59
N PRO A 19 -48.34 -14.79 31.22
CA PRO A 19 -47.31 -14.41 32.16
C PRO A 19 -46.13 -13.68 31.53
N ASN A 20 -45.48 -12.97 32.44
CA ASN A 20 -44.31 -12.12 32.34
C ASN A 20 -43.08 -12.85 31.77
N GLY A 21 -42.24 -12.13 31.02
CA GLY A 21 -40.98 -12.65 30.45
C GLY A 21 -40.13 -11.53 29.87
N GLU A 22 -39.40 -10.88 30.77
CA GLU A 22 -38.34 -9.88 30.65
C GLU A 22 -37.62 -9.69 29.29
N GLU A 23 -37.51 -8.41 28.94
CA GLU A 23 -36.38 -7.71 28.28
C GLU A 23 -35.21 -8.55 27.74
N ARG A 24 -34.76 -8.24 26.51
CA ARG A 24 -33.47 -7.55 26.34
C ARG A 24 -33.17 -7.09 24.90
N THR A 25 -32.89 -5.79 24.85
CA THR A 25 -31.92 -5.12 23.96
C THR A 25 -32.20 -5.14 22.47
N GLY A 26 -33.14 -4.27 22.07
CA GLY A 26 -33.05 -3.60 20.79
C GLY A 26 -31.68 -2.91 20.64
N SER A 27 -30.89 -3.44 19.72
CA SER A 27 -29.62 -2.92 19.20
C SER A 27 -29.59 -1.39 19.09
N ASN A 28 -28.97 -0.75 20.08
CA ASN A 28 -28.78 0.71 20.14
C ASN A 28 -27.35 1.12 19.70
N TYR A 29 -26.67 0.28 18.92
CA TYR A 29 -25.30 0.53 18.44
C TYR A 29 -25.19 1.74 17.52
N ARG A 30 -26.30 2.28 16.99
CA ARG A 30 -26.25 3.48 16.11
C ARG A 30 -26.00 4.80 16.85
N ARG A 31 -26.09 4.83 18.19
CA ARG A 31 -26.03 6.10 18.96
C ARG A 31 -24.75 6.33 19.78
N ILE A 32 -23.82 5.38 19.84
CA ILE A 32 -22.64 5.51 20.70
C ILE A 32 -21.49 6.16 19.90
N PRO A 33 -20.93 7.30 20.37
CA PRO A 33 -19.72 7.91 19.80
C PRO A 33 -18.53 6.94 19.81
N TRP A 34 -17.71 6.98 18.76
CA TRP A 34 -16.63 6.03 18.49
C TRP A 34 -15.71 5.74 19.69
N GLY A 35 -15.45 6.71 20.58
CA GLY A 35 -14.57 6.54 21.76
C GLY A 35 -15.22 5.97 23.03
N ARG A 36 -16.51 5.57 23.02
CA ARG A 36 -17.20 4.97 24.18
C ARG A 36 -17.86 3.62 23.87
N ARG A 37 -17.50 2.97 22.76
CA ARG A 37 -17.98 1.62 22.49
C ARG A 37 -17.07 0.61 23.20
N PRO A 38 -17.61 -0.33 23.99
CA PRO A 38 -16.82 -1.46 24.42
C PRO A 38 -16.36 -2.22 23.16
N PRO A 39 -15.11 -2.73 23.14
CA PRO A 39 -14.63 -3.48 21.99
C PRO A 39 -15.52 -4.69 21.73
N PRO A 40 -15.77 -5.01 20.44
CA PRO A 40 -16.46 -6.24 20.11
C PRO A 40 -15.66 -7.44 20.64
N PRO A 41 -16.31 -8.54 21.06
CA PRO A 41 -15.61 -9.74 21.49
C PRO A 41 -14.62 -10.22 20.43
N ARG A 42 -13.45 -10.73 20.86
CA ARG A 42 -12.45 -11.30 19.96
C ARG A 42 -12.99 -12.60 19.35
N ASP A 43 -13.46 -12.51 18.12
CA ASP A 43 -13.83 -13.65 17.29
C ASP A 43 -12.85 -13.77 16.11
N VAL A 44 -12.01 -14.81 16.16
CA VAL A 44 -10.98 -15.10 15.17
C VAL A 44 -11.56 -15.22 13.76
N ALA A 45 -12.75 -15.81 13.59
CA ALA A 45 -13.37 -15.96 12.27
C ALA A 45 -13.73 -14.59 11.68
N ILE A 46 -14.23 -13.66 12.51
CA ILE A 46 -14.55 -12.29 12.08
C ILE A 46 -13.27 -11.51 11.74
N LEU A 47 -12.22 -11.64 12.55
CA LEU A 47 -10.93 -11.01 12.26
C LEU A 47 -10.34 -11.52 10.95
N GLN A 48 -10.47 -12.83 10.68
CA GLN A 48 -10.05 -13.44 9.42
C GLN A 48 -10.89 -12.96 8.24
N GLU A 49 -12.21 -12.81 8.41
CA GLU A 49 -13.08 -12.24 7.38
C GLU A 49 -12.69 -10.79 7.03
N ARG A 50 -12.42 -9.96 8.05
CA ARG A 50 -11.96 -8.57 7.87
C ARG A 50 -10.58 -8.54 7.19
N ALA A 51 -9.68 -9.44 7.55
CA ALA A 51 -8.38 -9.59 6.89
C ALA A 51 -8.54 -9.96 5.41
N ASN A 52 -9.42 -10.91 5.07
CA ASN A 52 -9.70 -11.31 3.69
C ASN A 52 -10.28 -10.15 2.86
N LYS A 53 -11.18 -9.35 3.45
CA LYS A 53 -11.68 -8.11 2.81
C LYS A 53 -10.56 -7.10 2.61
N LEU A 54 -9.67 -6.96 3.59
CA LEU A 54 -8.53 -6.05 3.52
C LEU A 54 -7.54 -6.47 2.41
N VAL A 55 -7.25 -7.76 2.23
CA VAL A 55 -6.42 -8.26 1.12
C VAL A 55 -6.97 -7.78 -0.22
N LYS A 56 -8.26 -8.00 -0.48
CA LYS A 56 -8.91 -7.57 -1.74
C LYS A 56 -8.83 -6.05 -1.91
N TYR A 57 -9.08 -5.30 -0.86
CA TYR A 57 -8.98 -3.84 -0.87
C TYR A 57 -7.57 -3.36 -1.21
N LEU A 58 -6.54 -3.93 -0.57
CA LEU A 58 -5.14 -3.56 -0.77
C LEU A 58 -4.69 -3.82 -2.21
N LEU A 59 -5.05 -4.98 -2.78
CA LEU A 59 -4.71 -5.33 -4.16
C LEU A 59 -5.34 -4.37 -5.19
N VAL A 60 -6.59 -3.96 -4.96
CA VAL A 60 -7.26 -2.96 -5.83
C VAL A 60 -6.59 -1.59 -5.70
N LYS A 61 -6.28 -1.15 -4.49
CA LYS A 61 -5.65 0.16 -4.26
C LYS A 61 -4.25 0.24 -4.86
N ASP A 62 -3.47 -0.84 -4.83
CA ASP A 62 -2.11 -0.86 -5.36
C ASP A 62 -2.03 -0.68 -6.88
N GLN A 63 -3.12 -0.89 -7.63
CA GLN A 63 -3.15 -0.63 -9.08
C GLN A 63 -2.80 0.83 -9.43
N THR A 64 -3.13 1.77 -8.55
CA THR A 64 -2.80 3.20 -8.73
C THR A 64 -1.38 3.55 -8.28
N LYS A 65 -0.74 2.63 -7.55
CA LYS A 65 0.56 2.82 -6.89
C LYS A 65 0.60 4.03 -5.94
N ILE A 66 -0.55 4.53 -5.49
CA ILE A 66 -0.62 5.54 -4.44
C ILE A 66 -0.55 4.83 -3.09
N PRO A 67 0.31 5.26 -2.14
CA PRO A 67 0.37 4.65 -0.81
C PRO A 67 -0.97 4.73 -0.07
N ILE A 68 -1.27 3.65 0.64
CA ILE A 68 -2.55 3.40 1.30
C ILE A 68 -2.44 3.88 2.74
N LYS A 69 -3.35 4.75 3.17
CA LYS A 69 -3.36 5.28 4.54
C LYS A 69 -4.02 4.31 5.51
N ARG A 70 -3.48 4.21 6.72
CA ARG A 70 -4.14 3.50 7.84
C ARG A 70 -5.56 3.98 8.08
N SER A 71 -5.80 5.29 8.03
CA SER A 71 -7.12 5.88 8.19
C SER A 71 -8.14 5.34 7.19
N ASP A 72 -7.70 5.08 5.96
CA ASP A 72 -8.57 4.62 4.89
C ASP A 72 -8.88 3.13 5.06
N MET A 73 -7.90 2.32 5.46
CA MET A 73 -8.12 0.92 5.84
C MET A 73 -9.09 0.78 7.03
N LEU A 74 -8.93 1.65 8.03
CA LEU A 74 -9.81 1.73 9.18
C LEU A 74 -11.24 2.09 8.78
N LYS A 75 -11.41 3.13 7.98
CA LYS A 75 -12.74 3.60 7.56
C LYS A 75 -13.44 2.63 6.62
N ASP A 76 -12.74 2.13 5.61
CA ASP A 76 -13.36 1.43 4.49
C ASP A 76 -13.56 -0.07 4.77
N VAL A 77 -12.72 -0.68 5.63
CA VAL A 77 -12.70 -2.13 5.83
C VAL A 77 -12.84 -2.55 7.30
N ILE A 78 -12.04 -1.98 8.20
CA ILE A 78 -11.90 -2.50 9.59
C ILE A 78 -13.02 -1.99 10.50
N GLN A 79 -13.38 -0.72 10.36
CA GLN A 79 -14.53 -0.05 10.98
C GLN A 79 -14.53 -0.20 12.51
N GLU A 80 -15.52 -0.87 13.08
CA GLU A 80 -15.67 -1.08 14.53
C GLU A 80 -14.67 -2.06 15.18
N TYR A 81 -13.75 -2.62 14.40
CA TYR A 81 -12.69 -3.53 14.88
C TYR A 81 -11.30 -2.84 14.88
N ASP A 82 -11.26 -1.52 15.08
CA ASP A 82 -10.02 -0.72 15.05
C ASP A 82 -9.00 -1.13 16.13
N GLU A 83 -9.47 -1.54 17.32
CA GLU A 83 -8.63 -2.10 18.38
C GLU A 83 -7.89 -3.37 17.94
N TYR A 84 -8.49 -4.15 17.03
CA TYR A 84 -7.91 -5.36 16.45
C TYR A 84 -7.12 -5.10 15.16
N PHE A 85 -6.89 -3.83 14.79
CA PHE A 85 -6.13 -3.46 13.59
C PHE A 85 -4.78 -4.21 13.48
N PRO A 86 -3.93 -4.32 14.53
CA PRO A 86 -2.66 -5.02 14.42
C PRO A 86 -2.80 -6.50 14.06
N GLU A 87 -3.84 -7.18 14.56
CA GLU A 87 -4.07 -8.60 14.22
C GLU A 87 -4.63 -8.74 12.80
N ILE A 88 -5.60 -7.89 12.43
CA ILE A 88 -6.22 -7.91 11.09
C ILE A 88 -5.18 -7.62 10.01
N ILE A 89 -4.30 -6.63 10.23
CA ILE A 89 -3.26 -6.28 9.26
C ILE A 89 -2.23 -7.41 9.11
N GLU A 90 -1.85 -8.08 10.20
CA GLU A 90 -0.91 -9.20 10.14
C GLU A 90 -1.51 -10.42 9.45
N ARG A 91 -2.78 -10.75 9.72
CA ARG A 91 -3.51 -11.81 8.99
C ARG A 91 -3.59 -11.51 7.49
N ALA A 92 -3.93 -10.27 7.13
CA ALA A 92 -4.01 -9.86 5.72
C ALA A 92 -2.64 -9.89 5.05
N SER A 93 -1.60 -9.45 5.75
CA SER A 93 -0.26 -9.41 5.17
C SER A 93 0.39 -10.80 5.10
N TYR A 94 0.08 -11.72 6.04
CA TYR A 94 0.40 -13.15 5.89
C TYR A 94 -0.28 -13.76 4.66
N ALA A 95 -1.56 -13.47 4.45
CA ALA A 95 -2.32 -13.91 3.28
C ALA A 95 -1.70 -13.40 1.96
N LEU A 96 -1.34 -12.12 1.90
CA LEU A 96 -0.64 -11.51 0.75
C LEU A 96 0.70 -12.20 0.47
N GLU A 97 1.48 -12.49 1.50
CA GLU A 97 2.76 -13.18 1.36
C GLU A 97 2.62 -14.59 0.81
N LYS A 98 1.69 -15.37 1.37
CA LYS A 98 1.55 -16.80 1.05
C LYS A 98 0.85 -17.04 -0.28
N MET A 99 -0.24 -16.31 -0.55
CA MET A 99 -1.07 -16.56 -1.74
C MET A 99 -0.65 -15.71 -2.94
N PHE A 100 -0.21 -14.47 -2.71
CA PHE A 100 0.08 -13.51 -3.78
C PHE A 100 1.57 -13.23 -3.97
N ARG A 101 2.44 -13.71 -3.07
CA ARG A 101 3.87 -13.41 -3.09
C ARG A 101 4.14 -11.90 -3.01
N VAL A 102 3.31 -11.17 -2.27
CA VAL A 102 3.39 -9.72 -2.08
C VAL A 102 3.51 -9.40 -0.59
N ASN A 103 4.36 -8.45 -0.26
CA ASN A 103 4.54 -7.96 1.11
C ASN A 103 3.82 -6.62 1.28
N LEU A 104 2.98 -6.50 2.30
CA LEU A 104 2.50 -5.20 2.76
C LEU A 104 3.58 -4.55 3.64
N LYS A 105 3.98 -3.33 3.28
CA LYS A 105 5.05 -2.60 3.97
C LYS A 105 4.57 -1.23 4.40
N GLU A 106 4.75 -0.90 5.68
CA GLU A 106 4.63 0.48 6.17
C GLU A 106 5.90 1.25 5.84
N ILE A 107 5.77 2.33 5.07
CA ILE A 107 6.90 3.14 4.58
C ILE A 107 7.05 4.46 5.32
N ASP A 108 6.02 4.87 6.06
CA ASP A 108 6.05 6.05 6.92
C ASP A 108 5.18 5.79 8.15
N LYS A 109 5.82 5.73 9.32
CA LYS A 109 5.14 5.53 10.61
C LYS A 109 4.40 6.79 11.06
N GLN A 110 4.86 7.98 10.70
CA GLN A 110 4.27 9.25 11.14
C GLN A 110 2.93 9.50 10.45
N SER A 111 2.87 9.24 9.14
CA SER A 111 1.62 9.39 8.37
C SER A 111 0.89 8.06 8.13
N SER A 112 1.40 6.96 8.70
CA SER A 112 0.87 5.59 8.61
C SER A 112 0.51 5.19 7.17
N LEU A 113 1.51 5.26 6.30
CA LEU A 113 1.40 4.94 4.87
C LEU A 113 1.94 3.54 4.56
N TYR A 114 1.18 2.79 3.77
CA TYR A 114 1.49 1.43 3.39
C TYR A 114 1.59 1.29 1.87
N ILE A 115 2.44 0.38 1.39
CA ILE A 115 2.53 -0.03 -0.01
C ILE A 115 2.58 -1.56 -0.11
N LEU A 116 2.26 -2.07 -1.28
CA LEU A 116 2.51 -3.46 -1.64
C LEU A 116 3.81 -3.57 -2.42
N ILE A 117 4.68 -4.51 -2.02
CA ILE A 117 5.95 -4.81 -2.67
C ILE A 117 5.92 -6.27 -3.12
N SER A 118 6.05 -6.53 -4.42
CA SER A 118 6.12 -7.90 -4.90
C SER A 118 7.46 -8.55 -4.54
N THR A 119 7.42 -9.75 -3.97
CA THR A 119 8.63 -10.50 -3.61
C THR A 119 9.42 -10.94 -4.85
N GLN A 120 8.77 -11.13 -5.99
CA GLN A 120 9.41 -11.45 -7.27
C GLN A 120 10.07 -10.21 -7.89
N GLU A 121 9.48 -9.03 -7.68
CA GLU A 121 10.09 -7.74 -8.02
C GLU A 121 11.22 -7.36 -7.06
N SER A 122 11.40 -8.03 -5.92
CA SER A 122 12.53 -7.76 -5.02
C SER A 122 13.88 -8.21 -5.61
N SER A 123 13.91 -9.35 -6.32
CA SER A 123 15.13 -9.86 -6.96
C SER A 123 15.50 -9.06 -8.21
N ALA A 124 14.50 -8.64 -9.01
CA ALA A 124 14.72 -7.85 -10.23
C ALA A 124 14.66 -6.33 -10.01
N GLY A 125 14.04 -5.86 -8.93
CA GLY A 125 13.73 -4.45 -8.64
C GLY A 125 12.79 -3.81 -9.67
N ILE A 126 12.65 -2.48 -9.55
CA ILE A 126 12.16 -1.61 -10.65
C ILE A 126 12.90 -1.93 -11.97
N LEU A 127 14.16 -2.38 -11.90
CA LEU A 127 14.96 -2.75 -13.08
C LEU A 127 14.39 -3.96 -13.85
N GLY A 128 13.73 -4.91 -13.18
CA GLY A 128 12.99 -6.00 -13.83
C GLY A 128 11.74 -5.52 -14.54
N THR A 129 10.98 -4.66 -13.88
CA THR A 129 9.72 -4.09 -14.37
C THR A 129 9.91 -2.97 -15.40
N THR A 130 11.13 -2.41 -15.53
CA THR A 130 11.44 -1.44 -16.61
C THR A 130 11.26 -2.01 -18.01
N LYS A 131 11.28 -3.35 -18.15
CA LYS A 131 10.94 -4.02 -19.43
C LYS A 131 9.45 -3.90 -19.76
N ASP A 132 8.59 -3.81 -18.74
CA ASP A 132 7.15 -3.94 -18.88
C ASP A 132 6.41 -2.60 -18.73
N THR A 133 7.07 -1.54 -18.25
CA THR A 133 6.46 -0.20 -18.19
C THR A 133 7.47 0.91 -18.51
N PRO A 134 7.32 1.61 -19.67
CA PRO A 134 8.18 2.73 -20.04
C PRO A 134 8.31 3.81 -18.95
N LYS A 135 7.22 4.09 -18.21
CA LYS A 135 7.22 5.08 -17.12
C LYS A 135 8.22 4.72 -16.01
N LEU A 136 8.35 3.44 -15.66
CA LEU A 136 9.32 2.97 -14.67
C LEU A 136 10.76 3.09 -15.19
N GLY A 137 10.97 2.88 -16.49
CA GLY A 137 12.24 3.19 -17.15
C GLY A 137 12.64 4.66 -17.03
N LEU A 138 11.69 5.56 -17.29
CA LEU A 138 11.90 7.00 -17.09
C LEU A 138 12.17 7.35 -15.62
N LEU A 139 11.44 6.74 -14.69
CA LEU A 139 11.66 6.92 -13.26
C LEU A 139 13.08 6.50 -12.87
N MET A 140 13.57 5.34 -13.35
CA MET A 140 14.94 4.88 -13.08
C MET A 140 16.00 5.88 -13.56
N VAL A 141 15.80 6.48 -14.74
CA VAL A 141 16.69 7.55 -15.23
C VAL A 141 16.69 8.74 -14.27
N ILE A 142 15.52 9.20 -13.83
CA ILE A 142 15.41 10.34 -12.91
C ILE A 142 16.07 10.02 -11.56
N LEU A 143 15.79 8.85 -10.98
CA LEU A 143 16.41 8.39 -9.73
C LEU A 143 17.94 8.30 -9.87
N SER A 144 18.46 7.86 -11.02
CA SER A 144 19.88 7.90 -11.31
C SER A 144 20.42 9.32 -11.31
N VAL A 145 19.81 10.26 -12.04
CA VAL A 145 20.31 11.65 -12.07
C VAL A 145 20.36 12.26 -10.66
N ILE A 146 19.32 12.05 -9.85
CA ILE A 146 19.28 12.51 -8.46
C ILE A 146 20.42 11.91 -7.64
N PHE A 147 20.63 10.59 -7.75
CA PHE A 147 21.66 9.91 -6.98
C PHE A 147 23.07 10.35 -7.39
N MET A 148 23.33 10.40 -8.70
CA MET A 148 24.63 10.81 -9.24
C MET A 148 24.97 12.27 -8.90
N ASN A 149 23.95 13.11 -8.68
CA ASN A 149 24.10 14.51 -8.27
C ASN A 149 24.13 14.69 -6.74
N GLY A 150 24.43 13.64 -5.97
CA GLY A 150 24.58 13.70 -4.51
C GLY A 150 23.25 13.65 -3.75
N ASN A 151 22.35 12.77 -4.18
CA ASN A 151 21.01 12.52 -3.59
C ASN A 151 19.99 13.65 -3.74
N LYS A 152 20.29 14.69 -4.52
CA LYS A 152 19.37 15.76 -4.88
C LYS A 152 19.67 16.29 -6.26
N ALA A 153 18.66 16.75 -7.00
CA ALA A 153 18.85 17.42 -8.28
C ALA A 153 17.88 18.58 -8.45
N SER A 154 18.35 19.71 -8.94
CA SER A 154 17.45 20.81 -9.30
C SER A 154 16.57 20.41 -10.48
N GLU A 155 15.38 20.98 -10.55
CA GLU A 155 14.45 20.75 -11.66
C GLU A 155 15.12 21.05 -13.03
N ALA A 156 15.98 22.08 -13.09
CA ALA A 156 16.74 22.41 -14.29
C ALA A 156 17.66 21.27 -14.76
N VAL A 157 18.37 20.62 -13.84
CA VAL A 157 19.26 19.48 -14.16
C VAL A 157 18.45 18.29 -14.68
N ILE A 158 17.31 17.99 -14.04
CA ILE A 158 16.42 16.92 -14.52
C ILE A 158 15.95 17.23 -15.95
N TRP A 159 15.47 18.43 -16.22
CA TRP A 159 15.01 18.81 -17.57
C TRP A 159 16.13 18.84 -18.61
N GLU A 160 17.37 19.14 -18.25
CA GLU A 160 18.49 19.06 -19.18
C GLU A 160 18.71 17.62 -19.66
N VAL A 161 18.68 16.64 -18.75
CA VAL A 161 18.81 15.23 -19.11
C VAL A 161 17.61 14.76 -19.93
N LEU A 162 16.39 15.13 -19.53
CA LEU A 162 15.18 14.75 -20.26
C LEU A 162 15.13 15.31 -21.69
N ARG A 163 15.63 16.54 -21.90
CA ARG A 163 15.74 17.13 -23.25
C ARG A 163 16.68 16.34 -24.15
N LYS A 164 17.78 15.80 -23.62
CA LYS A 164 18.69 14.92 -24.36
C LYS A 164 18.03 13.59 -24.76
N LEU A 165 16.99 13.17 -24.03
CA LEU A 165 16.14 12.03 -24.36
C LEU A 165 14.95 12.38 -25.27
N GLY A 166 14.88 13.62 -25.77
CA GLY A 166 13.79 14.08 -26.64
C GLY A 166 12.51 14.48 -25.91
N LEU A 167 12.51 14.48 -24.56
CA LEU A 167 11.35 14.84 -23.75
C LEU A 167 11.36 16.34 -23.43
N ARG A 168 10.25 17.03 -23.73
CA ARG A 168 10.10 18.47 -23.50
C ARG A 168 8.94 18.77 -22.55
N PRO A 169 9.07 19.78 -21.68
CA PRO A 169 7.95 20.21 -20.84
C PRO A 169 6.81 20.75 -21.71
N GLY A 170 5.56 20.48 -21.31
CA GLY A 170 4.35 20.96 -21.99
C GLY A 170 3.95 20.21 -23.27
N VAL A 171 4.79 19.29 -23.77
CA VAL A 171 4.46 18.46 -24.93
C VAL A 171 3.97 17.10 -24.45
N ARG A 172 2.81 16.65 -24.95
CA ARG A 172 2.30 15.30 -24.66
C ARG A 172 3.08 14.26 -25.47
N HIS A 173 3.69 13.32 -24.78
CA HIS A 173 4.34 12.15 -25.37
C HIS A 173 3.37 10.97 -25.44
N SER A 174 3.45 10.15 -26.48
CA SER A 174 2.54 9.00 -26.69
C SER A 174 2.59 7.99 -25.54
N LEU A 175 3.79 7.68 -25.03
CA LEU A 175 4.00 6.71 -23.95
C LEU A 175 3.88 7.31 -22.53
N PHE A 176 4.19 8.61 -22.38
CA PHE A 176 4.34 9.23 -21.05
C PHE A 176 3.24 10.25 -20.73
N GLY A 177 2.39 10.58 -21.72
CA GLY A 177 1.44 11.68 -21.60
C GLY A 177 2.15 13.00 -21.38
N GLU A 178 1.65 13.82 -20.47
CA GLU A 178 2.28 15.08 -20.08
C GLU A 178 3.43 14.82 -19.10
N VAL A 179 4.67 14.86 -19.60
CA VAL A 179 5.87 14.45 -18.85
C VAL A 179 6.07 15.26 -17.56
N ARG A 180 5.76 16.57 -17.59
CA ARG A 180 5.88 17.41 -16.39
C ARG A 180 4.96 16.91 -15.28
N LYS A 181 3.68 16.72 -15.59
CA LYS A 181 2.68 16.19 -14.66
C LYS A 181 3.02 14.79 -14.18
N LEU A 182 3.53 13.92 -15.05
CA LEU A 182 4.00 12.59 -14.67
C LEU A 182 5.08 12.68 -13.56
N ILE A 183 6.06 13.57 -13.72
CA ILE A 183 7.18 13.71 -12.80
C ILE A 183 6.79 14.44 -11.51
N THR A 184 6.11 15.59 -11.62
CA THR A 184 5.81 16.46 -10.47
C THR A 184 4.58 16.03 -9.68
N ASP A 185 3.64 15.31 -10.30
CA ASP A 185 2.38 14.93 -9.67
C ASP A 185 2.29 13.43 -9.47
N GLU A 186 2.41 12.63 -10.54
CA GLU A 186 2.17 11.19 -10.48
C GLU A 186 3.24 10.48 -9.65
N PHE A 187 4.53 10.63 -10.01
CA PHE A 187 5.63 10.04 -9.23
C PHE A 187 5.76 10.59 -7.80
N VAL A 188 5.35 11.84 -7.58
CA VAL A 188 5.33 12.44 -6.24
C VAL A 188 4.18 11.87 -5.39
N LYS A 189 2.97 11.73 -5.96
CA LYS A 189 1.82 11.10 -5.28
C LYS A 189 2.09 9.62 -4.98
N GLN A 190 2.78 8.92 -5.88
CA GLN A 190 3.23 7.55 -5.69
C GLN A 190 4.41 7.43 -4.71
N LYS A 191 4.96 8.56 -4.22
CA LYS A 191 6.11 8.63 -3.30
C LYS A 191 7.41 8.04 -3.86
N TYR A 192 7.55 7.97 -5.18
CA TYR A 192 8.83 7.67 -5.82
C TYR A 192 9.78 8.86 -5.78
N LEU A 193 9.22 10.07 -5.90
CA LEU A 193 9.96 11.33 -5.86
C LEU A 193 9.41 12.23 -4.76
N GLU A 194 10.29 13.04 -4.18
CA GLU A 194 9.90 14.24 -3.44
C GLU A 194 10.28 15.46 -4.26
N TYR A 195 9.38 16.43 -4.32
CA TYR A 195 9.58 17.69 -5.03
C TYR A 195 9.39 18.84 -4.05
N LYS A 196 10.46 19.59 -3.78
CA LYS A 196 10.50 20.63 -2.75
C LYS A 196 10.96 21.95 -3.36
N ARG A 197 10.35 23.04 -2.92
CA ARG A 197 10.80 24.40 -3.27
C ARG A 197 12.05 24.72 -2.46
N VAL A 198 13.06 25.29 -3.11
CA VAL A 198 14.26 25.80 -2.46
C VAL A 198 13.88 27.03 -1.63
N PRO A 199 14.12 27.03 -0.31
CA PRO A 199 13.80 28.16 0.54
C PRO A 199 14.47 29.45 0.06
N ASN A 200 13.75 30.56 0.06
CA ASN A 200 14.26 31.90 -0.26
C ASN A 200 14.84 32.09 -1.68
N SER A 201 14.63 31.14 -2.60
CA SER A 201 15.03 31.28 -4.00
C SER A 201 14.23 32.38 -4.72
N ARG A 202 14.96 33.23 -5.46
CA ARG A 202 14.41 34.28 -6.34
C ARG A 202 15.18 34.27 -7.67
N PRO A 203 14.56 33.83 -8.78
CA PRO A 203 13.20 33.31 -8.92
C PRO A 203 12.98 31.99 -8.14
N PRO A 204 11.71 31.53 -7.94
CA PRO A 204 11.43 30.26 -7.28
C PRO A 204 12.12 29.07 -7.96
N GLU A 205 12.92 28.34 -7.21
CA GLU A 205 13.60 27.13 -7.64
C GLU A 205 13.07 25.90 -6.90
N TYR A 206 13.21 24.73 -7.53
CA TYR A 206 12.75 23.47 -6.99
C TYR A 206 13.79 22.37 -7.16
N GLU A 207 13.82 21.45 -6.20
CA GLU A 207 14.71 20.30 -6.15
C GLU A 207 13.91 18.99 -6.00
N PHE A 208 14.44 17.95 -6.61
CA PHE A 208 13.97 16.58 -6.52
C PHE A 208 14.86 15.75 -5.60
N PHE A 209 14.22 14.86 -4.83
CA PHE A 209 14.84 13.84 -4.01
C PHE A 209 14.18 12.49 -4.30
N TRP A 210 14.83 11.40 -3.91
CA TRP A 210 14.15 10.10 -3.83
C TRP A 210 13.06 10.17 -2.77
N GLY A 211 11.87 9.69 -3.11
CA GLY A 211 10.80 9.48 -2.15
C GLY A 211 10.87 8.12 -1.47
N LEU A 212 10.12 7.98 -0.38
CA LEU A 212 10.10 6.80 0.48
C LEU A 212 9.87 5.49 -0.28
N ARG A 213 8.98 5.47 -1.29
CA ARG A 213 8.69 4.25 -2.08
C ARG A 213 9.93 3.76 -2.84
N SER A 214 10.75 4.67 -3.36
CA SER A 214 11.97 4.33 -4.10
C SER A 214 12.96 3.56 -3.24
N TYR A 215 13.11 3.92 -1.97
CA TYR A 215 14.01 3.22 -1.04
C TYR A 215 13.55 1.79 -0.70
N HIS A 216 12.28 1.46 -0.92
CA HIS A 216 11.75 0.13 -0.66
C HIS A 216 11.66 -0.76 -1.91
N GLU A 217 11.45 -0.19 -3.09
CA GLU A 217 11.33 -0.96 -4.34
C GLU A 217 12.64 -1.08 -5.13
N THR A 218 13.60 -0.18 -4.87
CA THR A 218 14.93 -0.23 -5.47
C THR A 218 16.00 0.09 -4.43
N SER A 219 17.26 -0.02 -4.83
CA SER A 219 18.38 0.37 -3.99
C SER A 219 19.34 1.28 -4.75
N LYS A 220 20.11 2.07 -4.01
CA LYS A 220 21.15 2.92 -4.61
C LYS A 220 22.14 2.08 -5.42
N MET A 221 22.44 0.87 -4.99
CA MET A 221 23.30 -0.05 -5.74
C MET A 221 22.66 -0.48 -7.08
N LYS A 222 21.37 -0.81 -7.09
CA LYS A 222 20.64 -1.13 -8.34
C LYS A 222 20.63 0.06 -9.29
N VAL A 223 20.37 1.26 -8.79
CA VAL A 223 20.36 2.49 -9.59
C VAL A 223 21.75 2.87 -10.09
N LEU A 224 22.79 2.67 -9.29
CA LEU A 224 24.19 2.88 -9.69
C LEU A 224 24.58 1.97 -10.85
N LYS A 225 24.30 0.66 -10.70
CA LYS A 225 24.56 -0.33 -11.77
C LYS A 225 23.83 0.03 -13.06
N PHE A 226 22.59 0.50 -12.97
CA PHE A 226 21.83 1.00 -14.12
C PHE A 226 22.52 2.22 -14.76
N ALA A 227 22.89 3.23 -13.97
CA ALA A 227 23.55 4.43 -14.47
C ALA A 227 24.89 4.11 -15.17
N CYS A 228 25.69 3.23 -14.57
CA CYS A 228 26.95 2.74 -15.11
C CYS A 228 26.75 2.00 -16.44
N LYS A 229 25.72 1.16 -16.56
CA LYS A 229 25.37 0.49 -17.81
C LYS A 229 25.01 1.47 -18.92
N VAL A 230 24.24 2.51 -18.60
CA VAL A 230 23.84 3.56 -19.57
C VAL A 230 25.06 4.38 -20.02
N GLN A 231 25.96 4.71 -19.10
CA GLN A 231 27.14 5.54 -19.38
C GLN A 231 28.36 4.74 -19.88
N LYS A 232 28.28 3.40 -19.91
CA LYS A 232 29.42 2.50 -20.18
C LYS A 232 30.63 2.77 -19.27
N LYS A 233 30.38 2.98 -17.97
CA LYS A 233 31.39 3.20 -16.92
C LYS A 233 31.33 2.10 -15.86
N ASP A 234 32.39 1.90 -15.09
CA ASP A 234 32.38 0.95 -13.98
C ASP A 234 31.76 1.62 -12.72
N PRO A 235 30.95 0.91 -11.92
CA PRO A 235 30.47 1.42 -10.63
C PRO A 235 31.57 1.91 -9.69
N LYS A 236 32.78 1.33 -9.76
CA LYS A 236 33.93 1.72 -8.95
C LYS A 236 34.49 3.10 -9.34
N ASP A 237 34.22 3.57 -10.55
CA ASP A 237 34.58 4.92 -10.98
C ASP A 237 33.80 5.99 -10.17
N TRP A 238 32.70 5.59 -9.53
CA TRP A 238 31.86 6.41 -8.67
C TRP A 238 32.05 6.04 -7.20
N ALA A 239 33.28 6.15 -6.70
CA ALA A 239 33.67 5.62 -5.39
C ALA A 239 32.81 6.11 -4.21
N ALA A 240 32.40 7.38 -4.21
CA ALA A 240 31.55 7.95 -3.16
C ALA A 240 30.14 7.32 -3.19
N GLN A 241 29.51 7.29 -4.36
CA GLN A 241 28.19 6.71 -4.59
C GLN A 241 28.20 5.21 -4.32
N TYR A 242 29.25 4.50 -4.73
CA TYR A 242 29.39 3.07 -4.47
C TYR A 242 29.42 2.77 -2.97
N ARG A 243 30.24 3.52 -2.20
CA ARG A 243 30.33 3.36 -0.75
C ARG A 243 28.99 3.61 -0.06
N GLU A 244 28.34 4.71 -0.41
CA GLU A 244 27.02 5.05 0.11
C GLU A 244 25.97 3.98 -0.22
N ALA A 245 26.00 3.45 -1.45
CA ALA A 245 25.10 2.39 -1.87
C ALA A 245 25.31 1.09 -1.08
N VAL A 246 26.56 0.71 -0.79
CA VAL A 246 26.88 -0.47 0.03
C VAL A 246 26.39 -0.28 1.46
N GLU A 247 26.68 0.86 2.08
CA GLU A 247 26.26 1.17 3.45
C GLU A 247 24.74 1.10 3.60
N MET A 248 24.01 1.67 2.64
CA MET A 248 22.55 1.61 2.65
C MET A 248 22.00 0.20 2.45
N ASP A 249 22.59 -0.61 1.58
CA ASP A 249 22.16 -2.00 1.38
C ASP A 249 22.37 -2.83 2.66
N VAL A 250 23.49 -2.62 3.38
CA VAL A 250 23.77 -3.27 4.67
C VAL A 250 22.75 -2.85 5.73
N GLN A 251 22.49 -1.54 5.87
CA GLN A 251 21.51 -1.04 6.82
C GLN A 251 20.10 -1.55 6.52
N ALA A 252 19.70 -1.55 5.24
CA ALA A 252 18.41 -2.07 4.82
C ALA A 252 18.27 -3.57 5.10
N ALA A 253 19.32 -4.36 4.89
CA ALA A 253 19.32 -5.79 5.21
C ALA A 253 19.16 -6.03 6.72
N ALA A 254 19.89 -5.30 7.56
CA ALA A 254 19.78 -5.41 9.02
C ALA A 254 18.37 -5.04 9.52
N VAL A 255 17.79 -3.96 8.99
CA VAL A 255 16.41 -3.56 9.32
C VAL A 255 15.40 -4.63 8.87
N ALA A 256 15.56 -5.18 7.67
CA ALA A 256 14.66 -6.21 7.16
C ALA A 256 14.68 -7.50 8.01
N VAL A 257 15.86 -7.89 8.52
CA VAL A 257 15.99 -9.04 9.44
C VAL A 257 15.25 -8.76 10.75
N ALA A 258 15.52 -7.62 11.39
CA ALA A 258 14.88 -7.26 12.66
C ALA A 258 13.35 -7.16 12.53
N GLU A 259 12.86 -6.60 11.41
CA GLU A 259 11.43 -6.53 11.14
C GLU A 259 10.80 -7.90 10.88
N ALA A 260 11.51 -8.80 10.19
CA ALA A 260 11.04 -10.16 9.94
C ALA A 260 10.95 -10.96 11.25
N GLU A 261 11.91 -10.79 12.16
CA GLU A 261 11.91 -11.42 13.49
C GLU A 261 10.75 -10.91 14.35
N ALA A 262 10.61 -9.58 14.49
CA ALA A 262 9.50 -8.97 15.25
C ALA A 262 8.13 -9.42 14.71
N ARG A 263 8.04 -9.58 13.39
CA ARG A 263 6.82 -10.04 12.73
C ARG A 263 6.53 -11.52 12.94
N ALA A 264 7.56 -12.36 12.92
CA ALA A 264 7.41 -13.78 13.24
C ALA A 264 6.94 -13.97 14.68
N GLU A 265 7.48 -13.20 15.62
CA GLU A 265 7.05 -13.20 17.02
C GLU A 265 5.60 -12.75 17.17
N ALA A 266 5.22 -11.62 16.55
CA ALA A 266 3.84 -11.13 16.59
C ALA A 266 2.83 -12.16 16.04
N ARG A 267 3.17 -12.83 14.93
CA ARG A 267 2.35 -13.90 14.35
C ARG A 267 2.20 -15.09 15.27
N ALA A 268 3.27 -15.51 15.94
CA ALA A 268 3.22 -16.60 16.92
C ALA A 268 2.31 -16.26 18.11
N GLN A 269 2.41 -15.03 18.64
CA GLN A 269 1.54 -14.56 19.74
C GLN A 269 0.05 -14.50 19.33
N MET A 270 -0.23 -14.20 18.06
CA MET A 270 -1.59 -14.10 17.52
C MET A 270 -2.16 -15.43 16.99
N GLY A 271 -1.37 -16.51 16.96
CA GLY A 271 -1.77 -17.80 16.39
C GLY A 271 -1.92 -17.78 14.85
N ILE A 272 -1.24 -16.86 14.16
CA ILE A 272 -1.35 -16.68 12.71
C ILE A 272 -0.43 -17.68 11.99
N GLY A 273 -1.01 -18.58 11.19
CA GLY A 273 -0.28 -19.56 10.37
C GLY A 273 -0.62 -21.02 10.66
N GLU A 274 -1.44 -21.29 11.69
CA GLU A 274 -1.95 -22.63 12.02
C GLU A 274 -3.30 -22.96 11.33
N GLU A 275 -3.92 -21.98 10.68
CA GLU A 275 -5.21 -22.12 10.00
C GLU A 275 -5.07 -22.75 8.59
N PRO A 276 -5.99 -23.64 8.18
CA PRO A 276 -5.91 -24.28 6.86
C PRO A 276 -6.03 -23.24 5.75
N MET A 277 -5.16 -23.29 4.73
CA MET A 277 -5.16 -22.30 3.62
C MET A 277 -6.50 -22.17 2.87
N CYS A 278 -7.41 -23.15 2.97
CA CYS A 278 -8.76 -23.05 2.44
C CYS A 278 -9.66 -22.03 3.17
N SER A 279 -9.31 -21.57 4.37
CA SER A 279 -10.08 -20.56 5.13
C SER A 279 -9.99 -19.16 4.52
N PHE A 280 -9.00 -18.91 3.65
CA PHE A 280 -8.79 -17.59 3.07
C PHE A 280 -9.79 -17.25 1.98
N GLY A 281 -10.49 -18.21 1.35
CA GLY A 281 -11.54 -17.95 0.34
C GLY A 281 -11.10 -17.04 -0.82
N ILE A 282 -9.79 -16.89 -1.02
CA ILE A 282 -9.15 -15.98 -1.97
C ILE A 282 -8.20 -16.84 -2.78
N CYS A 283 -8.69 -17.43 -3.86
CA CYS A 283 -7.82 -18.10 -4.82
C CYS A 283 -7.17 -17.04 -5.72
N PRO A 284 -5.85 -17.06 -5.94
CA PRO A 284 -5.25 -16.27 -7.01
C PRO A 284 -5.82 -16.77 -8.34
N HIS A 285 -6.44 -15.88 -9.12
CA HIS A 285 -6.87 -16.22 -10.47
C HIS A 285 -5.62 -16.56 -11.30
N SER A 286 -5.62 -17.79 -11.84
CA SER A 286 -4.58 -18.34 -12.73
C SER A 286 -4.56 -17.64 -14.08
#